data_AF-A0A6P1BFC1-F1
#
_entry.id   AF-A0A6P1BFC1-F1
#
_cell.length_a   1.000
_cell.length_b   1.000
_cell.length_c   1.000
_cell.angle_alpha   90.00
_cell.angle_beta   90.00
_cell.angle_gamma   90.00
#
_symmetry.space_group_name_H-M   'P 1'
#
loop_
_entity.id
_entity.type
_entity.pdbx_description
1 polymer ?
#
loop_
_entity_poly.entity_id
_entity_poly.type
_entity_poly.pdbx_seq_one_letter_code
_entity_poly.pdbx_strand_id
1 'polypeptide(L)'
;MTEIARHPEREPAGRRRRVLQRAEGRPDIGRPSTSSSAQGELKLLHASLAAVTPDNHPRTARLLASSTRKIAQKVIEEAGEVALETVKHNTQAIVRESADLLYHLVALWHRAGVDPDSVWVEMRRRADELGIAEKPPKARNRTPDLSMPVPQGKGGDHDQGE
;
A
#
# COMPACT_ATOMS: atom_id res chain seq x y z
N MET A 1 6.65 -70.19 27.82
CA MET A 1 5.95 -69.17 28.61
C MET A 1 5.69 -68.01 27.65
N THR A 2 4.80 -68.05 26.66
CA THR A 2 3.37 -68.45 26.54
C THR A 2 2.39 -67.49 27.21
N GLU A 3 1.81 -66.59 26.41
CA GLU A 3 0.41 -66.08 26.40
C GLU A 3 0.38 -64.98 25.32
N ILE A 4 -0.29 -65.01 24.16
CA ILE A 4 -1.52 -65.57 23.57
C ILE A 4 -2.84 -64.94 24.07
N ALA A 5 -3.25 -63.94 23.26
CA ALA A 5 -4.59 -63.63 22.74
C ALA A 5 -5.60 -62.85 23.61
N ARG A 6 -6.19 -61.79 23.03
CA ARG A 6 -7.44 -61.91 22.24
C ARG A 6 -7.81 -60.59 21.52
N HIS A 7 -8.10 -60.71 20.23
CA HIS A 7 -8.99 -59.82 19.47
C HIS A 7 -10.45 -60.08 19.84
N PRO A 8 -11.33 -59.09 19.66
CA PRO A 8 -12.35 -59.16 18.58
C PRO A 8 -12.51 -57.77 17.94
N GLU A 9 -13.27 -57.45 16.90
CA GLU A 9 -13.97 -58.07 15.75
C GLU A 9 -14.23 -56.89 14.79
N ARG A 10 -14.43 -57.14 13.49
CA ARG A 10 -14.62 -56.11 12.46
C ARG A 10 -16.10 -55.80 12.18
N GLU A 11 -16.37 -54.51 11.92
CA GLU A 11 -17.30 -53.89 10.94
C GLU A 11 -18.85 -54.08 11.09
N PRO A 12 -19.71 -53.10 10.68
CA PRO A 12 -19.72 -52.57 9.30
C PRO A 12 -20.05 -51.08 9.07
N ALA A 13 -19.84 -50.71 7.81
CA ALA A 13 -20.11 -49.43 7.16
C ALA A 13 -21.53 -48.86 7.35
N GLY A 14 -21.59 -47.59 7.78
CA GLY A 14 -22.79 -46.75 7.79
C GLY A 14 -22.65 -45.58 6.81
N ARG A 15 -23.49 -45.58 5.79
CA ARG A 15 -23.58 -44.60 4.69
C ARG A 15 -24.47 -43.41 5.12
N ARG A 16 -24.17 -42.22 4.56
CA ARG A 16 -24.99 -40.96 4.49
C ARG A 16 -24.85 -40.05 5.74
N ARG A 17 -24.75 -38.72 5.67
CA ARG A 17 -25.26 -37.73 4.70
C ARG A 17 -24.29 -36.54 4.54
N ARG A 18 -24.25 -36.02 3.32
CA ARG A 18 -23.75 -34.70 2.94
C ARG A 18 -24.51 -33.63 3.72
N VAL A 19 -23.83 -32.86 4.55
CA VAL A 19 -24.33 -31.58 5.09
C VAL A 19 -23.40 -30.49 4.58
N LEU A 20 -23.92 -29.70 3.64
CA LEU A 20 -23.39 -28.40 3.25
C LEU A 20 -23.54 -27.48 4.46
N GLN A 21 -22.43 -27.12 5.11
CA GLN A 21 -22.38 -25.96 5.99
C GLN A 21 -21.26 -25.02 5.52
N ARG A 22 -21.74 -24.02 4.77
CA ARG A 22 -21.39 -22.60 4.86
C ARG A 22 -19.92 -22.26 5.06
N ALA A 23 -19.34 -21.70 4.01
CA ALA A 23 -18.08 -20.95 4.05
C ALA A 23 -18.20 -19.79 5.05
N GLU A 24 -17.64 -19.97 6.23
CA GLU A 24 -17.36 -18.87 7.14
C GLU A 24 -16.04 -18.20 6.72
N GLY A 25 -16.06 -16.88 6.75
CA GLY A 25 -15.11 -15.99 6.09
C GLY A 25 -13.66 -16.31 6.44
N ARG A 26 -12.84 -16.47 5.39
CA ARG A 26 -11.40 -16.31 5.53
C ARG A 26 -11.17 -14.87 6.02
N PRO A 27 -10.43 -14.64 7.12
CA PRO A 27 -9.91 -13.31 7.36
C PRO A 27 -9.06 -12.96 6.14
N ASP A 28 -9.37 -11.85 5.49
CA ASP A 28 -8.44 -11.19 4.58
C ASP A 28 -7.29 -10.66 5.43
N ILE A 29 -6.39 -11.56 5.82
CA ILE A 29 -5.07 -11.23 6.31
C ILE A 29 -4.34 -10.63 5.12
N GLY A 30 -4.42 -9.30 5.05
CA GLY A 30 -3.91 -8.46 3.99
C GLY A 30 -2.60 -9.00 3.46
N ARG A 31 -2.58 -9.28 2.16
CA ARG A 31 -1.38 -9.61 1.39
C ARG A 31 -0.26 -8.67 1.87
N PRO A 32 0.87 -9.16 2.42
CA PRO A 32 2.01 -8.30 2.68
C PRO A 32 2.51 -7.81 1.33
N SER A 33 2.08 -6.61 0.94
CA SER A 33 2.57 -5.90 -0.22
C SER A 33 4.01 -5.51 0.08
N THR A 34 4.87 -5.69 -0.91
CA THR A 34 6.29 -5.31 -0.91
C THR A 34 6.55 -3.83 -0.52
N SER A 35 5.51 -3.00 -0.42
CA SER A 35 5.56 -1.65 0.17
C SER A 35 6.02 -1.61 1.63
N SER A 36 5.95 -2.74 2.35
CA SER A 36 6.37 -2.83 3.75
C SER A 36 7.88 -2.73 3.96
N SER A 37 8.72 -3.10 2.97
CA SER A 37 10.17 -3.12 3.16
C SER A 37 10.77 -1.72 3.07
N ALA A 38 10.48 -0.96 2.01
CA ALA A 38 11.02 0.39 1.82
C ALA A 38 10.52 1.38 2.91
N GLN A 39 9.25 1.27 3.32
CA GLN A 39 8.73 2.05 4.47
C GLN A 39 9.48 1.68 5.75
N GLY A 40 9.75 0.38 5.94
CA GLY A 40 10.56 -0.13 7.03
C GLY A 40 11.99 0.40 6.99
N GLU A 41 12.63 0.45 5.83
CA GLU A 41 14.01 0.96 5.66
C GLU A 41 14.11 2.44 6.06
N LEU A 42 13.17 3.29 5.62
CA LEU A 42 13.19 4.71 6.01
C LEU A 42 12.88 4.91 7.50
N LYS A 43 12.02 4.07 8.08
CA LYS A 43 11.75 4.07 9.53
C LYS A 43 12.98 3.64 10.33
N LEU A 44 13.67 2.60 9.87
CA LEU A 44 14.92 2.14 10.49
C LEU A 44 16.01 3.21 10.39
N LEU A 45 16.16 3.85 9.23
CA LEU A 45 17.07 4.98 9.06
C LEU A 45 16.73 6.09 10.07
N HIS A 46 15.47 6.54 10.11
CA HIS A 46 15.02 7.59 11.04
C HIS A 46 15.34 7.25 12.51
N ALA A 47 15.04 6.01 12.93
CA ALA A 47 15.32 5.55 14.29
C ALA A 47 16.82 5.52 14.60
N SER A 48 17.64 5.06 13.65
CA SER A 48 19.09 4.97 13.81
C SER A 48 19.78 6.34 13.98
N LEU A 49 19.19 7.43 13.46
CA LEU A 49 19.76 8.77 13.58
C LEU A 49 19.91 9.23 15.03
N ALA A 50 19.07 8.73 15.95
CA ALA A 50 19.18 9.05 17.39
C ALA A 50 20.46 8.49 18.03
N ALA A 51 21.04 7.43 17.46
CA ALA A 51 22.27 6.79 17.94
C ALA A 51 23.54 7.27 17.22
N VAL A 52 23.41 8.24 16.31
CA VAL A 52 24.55 8.80 15.56
C VAL A 52 25.43 9.63 16.48
N THR A 53 26.73 9.35 16.42
CA THR A 53 27.78 10.10 17.12
C THR A 53 28.89 10.49 16.13
N PRO A 54 29.75 11.47 16.49
CA PRO A 54 30.93 11.79 15.68
C PRO A 54 31.86 10.59 15.46
N ASP A 55 31.88 9.62 16.38
CA ASP A 55 32.78 8.47 16.33
C ASP A 55 32.29 7.37 15.38
N ASN A 56 30.98 7.10 15.32
CA ASN A 56 30.43 6.05 14.46
C ASN A 56 30.09 6.56 13.04
N HIS A 57 29.57 7.78 12.92
CA HIS A 57 29.07 8.35 11.68
C HIS A 57 29.39 9.84 11.61
N PRO A 58 30.68 10.23 11.45
CA PRO A 58 31.13 11.63 11.54
C PRO A 58 30.45 12.56 10.54
N ARG A 59 30.11 12.08 9.34
CA ARG A 59 29.42 12.88 8.32
C ARG A 59 27.97 13.18 8.74
N THR A 60 27.25 12.16 9.16
CA THR A 60 25.87 12.29 9.64
C THR A 60 25.81 13.09 10.92
N ALA A 61 26.72 12.87 11.86
CA ALA A 61 26.81 13.63 13.10
C ALA A 61 27.03 15.13 12.82
N ARG A 62 27.93 15.47 11.89
CA ARG A 62 28.12 16.86 11.44
C ARG A 62 26.87 17.45 10.79
N LEU A 63 26.15 16.67 9.99
CA LEU A 63 24.89 17.10 9.38
C LEU A 63 23.83 17.36 10.45
N LEU A 64 23.64 16.45 11.40
CA LEU A 64 22.64 16.58 12.48
C LEU A 64 22.98 17.70 13.46
N ALA A 65 24.27 17.95 13.71
CA ALA A 65 24.75 19.09 14.49
C ALA A 65 24.58 20.44 13.76
N SER A 66 24.31 20.43 12.45
CA SER A 66 24.09 21.66 11.69
C SER A 66 22.68 22.25 11.90
N SER A 67 22.45 23.44 11.35
CA SER A 67 21.15 24.09 11.44
C SER A 67 20.12 23.39 10.55
N THR A 68 18.84 23.47 10.91
CA THR A 68 17.72 22.98 10.08
C THR A 68 17.78 23.57 8.66
N ARG A 69 18.21 24.84 8.53
CA ARG A 69 18.43 25.50 7.23
C ARG A 69 19.44 24.74 6.36
N LYS A 70 20.53 24.24 6.95
CA LYS A 70 21.58 23.53 6.21
C LYS A 70 21.10 22.16 5.72
N ILE A 71 20.32 21.44 6.54
CA ILE A 71 19.71 20.17 6.15
C ILE A 71 18.66 20.38 5.06
N ALA A 72 17.79 21.40 5.20
CA ALA A 72 16.80 21.74 4.18
C ALA A 72 17.45 22.14 2.84
N GLN A 73 18.57 22.87 2.88
CA GLN A 73 19.34 23.20 1.68
C GLN A 73 19.81 21.94 0.94
N LYS A 74 20.21 20.89 1.68
CA LYS A 74 20.61 19.62 1.08
C LYS A 74 19.44 18.93 0.39
N VAL A 75 18.25 18.89 1.01
CA VAL A 75 17.05 18.36 0.37
C VAL A 75 16.76 19.08 -0.96
N ILE A 76 16.91 20.40 -1.01
CA ILE A 76 16.71 21.19 -2.24
C ILE A 76 17.77 20.85 -3.30
N GLU A 77 19.04 20.73 -2.90
CA GLU A 77 20.16 20.35 -3.77
C GLU A 77 19.90 18.99 -4.43
N GLU A 78 19.66 17.94 -3.62
CA GLU A 78 19.46 16.58 -4.15
C GLU A 78 18.19 16.50 -5.03
N ALA A 79 17.12 17.22 -4.68
CA ALA A 79 15.92 17.30 -5.53
C ALA A 79 16.20 17.95 -6.89
N GLY A 80 17.03 19.00 -6.90
CA GLY A 80 17.50 19.64 -8.12
C GLY A 80 18.37 18.71 -8.97
N GLU A 81 19.24 17.93 -8.34
CA GLU A 81 20.10 16.97 -9.03
C GLU A 81 19.29 15.81 -9.64
N VAL A 82 18.31 15.25 -8.92
CA VAL A 82 17.37 14.25 -9.48
C VAL A 82 16.68 14.80 -10.73
N ALA A 83 16.14 16.02 -10.65
CA ALA A 83 15.46 16.66 -11.78
C ALA A 83 16.40 16.87 -12.96
N LEU A 84 17.62 17.35 -12.70
CA LEU A 84 18.62 17.60 -13.73
C LEU A 84 19.11 16.31 -14.41
N GLU A 85 19.43 15.27 -13.64
CA GLU A 85 19.88 13.99 -14.18
C GLU A 85 18.78 13.26 -14.96
N THR A 86 17.52 13.52 -14.62
CA THR A 86 16.36 13.10 -15.41
C THR A 86 16.35 13.73 -16.80
N VAL A 87 16.59 15.04 -16.89
CA VAL A 87 16.71 15.75 -18.17
C VAL A 87 17.89 15.23 -19.00
N LYS A 88 18.96 14.77 -18.33
CA LYS A 88 20.13 14.16 -18.98
C LYS A 88 19.95 12.68 -19.34
N HIS A 89 18.80 12.07 -19.01
CA HIS A 89 18.53 10.64 -19.18
C HIS A 89 19.55 9.71 -18.50
N ASN A 90 20.14 10.15 -17.39
CA ASN A 90 21.16 9.40 -16.66
C ASN A 90 20.54 8.58 -15.54
N THR A 91 19.96 7.43 -15.88
CA THR A 91 19.21 6.58 -14.93
C THR A 91 20.01 6.17 -13.70
N GLN A 92 21.33 5.94 -13.85
CA GLN A 92 22.19 5.58 -12.73
C GLN A 92 22.41 6.74 -11.76
N ALA A 93 22.55 7.97 -12.26
CA ALA A 93 22.63 9.13 -11.39
C ALA A 93 21.27 9.41 -10.73
N ILE A 94 20.17 9.32 -11.48
CA ILE A 94 18.82 9.48 -10.92
C ILE A 94 18.60 8.59 -9.70
N VAL A 95 19.01 7.31 -9.76
CA VAL A 95 18.90 6.39 -8.63
C VAL A 95 19.74 6.84 -7.44
N ARG A 96 20.99 7.28 -7.66
CA ARG A 96 21.87 7.77 -6.60
C ARG A 96 21.33 9.04 -5.94
N GLU A 97 20.98 10.04 -6.73
CA GLU A 97 20.46 11.30 -6.19
C GLU A 97 19.09 11.13 -5.53
N SER A 98 18.28 10.17 -5.98
CA SER A 98 17.03 9.82 -5.30
C SER A 98 17.28 9.20 -3.93
N ALA A 99 18.31 8.37 -3.79
CA ALA A 99 18.68 7.81 -2.49
C ALA A 99 19.20 8.90 -1.55
N ASP A 100 20.03 9.82 -2.04
CA ASP A 100 20.54 10.95 -1.26
C ASP A 100 19.42 11.93 -0.88
N LEU A 101 18.45 12.18 -1.76
CA LEU A 101 17.26 12.95 -1.47
C LEU A 101 16.45 12.32 -0.33
N LEU A 102 16.17 11.01 -0.40
CA LEU A 102 15.42 10.31 0.65
C LEU A 102 16.17 10.33 1.98
N TYR A 103 17.49 10.15 1.96
CA TYR A 103 18.32 10.22 3.15
C TYR A 103 18.25 11.61 3.83
N HIS A 104 18.44 12.68 3.06
CA HIS A 104 18.38 14.04 3.60
C HIS A 104 16.97 14.43 4.05
N LEU A 105 15.94 13.92 3.39
CA LEU A 105 14.55 14.11 3.80
C LEU A 105 14.26 13.43 5.14
N VAL A 106 14.72 12.20 5.35
CA VAL A 106 14.59 11.49 6.64
C VAL A 106 15.38 12.21 7.75
N ALA A 107 16.59 12.71 7.45
CA ALA A 107 17.34 13.51 8.40
C ALA A 107 16.62 14.82 8.77
N LEU A 108 15.93 15.44 7.81
CA LEU A 108 15.12 16.62 8.05
C LEU A 108 13.89 16.29 8.91
N TRP A 109 13.21 15.18 8.65
CA TRP A 109 12.10 14.70 9.49
C TRP A 109 12.55 14.47 10.93
N HIS A 110 13.69 13.79 11.13
CA HIS A 110 14.28 13.59 12.45
C HIS A 110 14.52 14.93 13.17
N ARG A 111 15.10 15.91 12.46
CA ARG A 111 15.35 17.25 13.02
C ARG A 111 14.06 18.00 13.35
N ALA A 112 13.01 17.79 12.57
CA ALA A 112 11.70 18.42 12.73
C ALA A 112 10.78 17.68 13.72
N GLY A 113 11.18 16.53 14.26
CA GLY A 113 10.34 15.70 15.13
C GLY A 113 9.18 15.04 14.39
N VAL A 114 9.32 14.80 13.08
CA VAL A 114 8.29 14.16 12.24
C VAL A 114 8.56 12.67 12.17
N ASP A 115 7.59 11.85 12.59
CA ASP A 115 7.66 10.40 12.44
C ASP A 115 7.39 10.00 10.97
N PRO A 116 8.24 9.16 10.33
CA PRO A 116 7.98 8.63 8.99
C PRO A 116 6.59 7.98 8.83
N ASP A 117 6.05 7.35 9.88
CA ASP A 117 4.71 6.75 9.83
C ASP A 117 3.62 7.81 9.58
N SER A 118 3.81 9.04 10.09
CA SER A 118 2.89 10.15 9.85
C SER A 118 2.87 10.56 8.37
N VAL A 119 4.02 10.53 7.71
CA VAL A 119 4.13 10.81 6.26
C VAL A 119 3.40 9.75 5.45
N TRP A 120 3.52 8.47 5.85
CA TRP A 120 2.81 7.38 5.19
C TRP A 120 1.30 7.39 5.45
N VAL A 121 0.86 7.79 6.64
CA VAL A 121 -0.56 8.05 6.91
C VAL A 121 -1.10 9.10 5.94
N GLU A 122 -0.39 10.21 5.78
CA GLU A 122 -0.79 11.28 4.85
C GLU A 122 -0.79 10.79 3.39
N MET A 123 0.20 10.01 2.97
CA MET A 123 0.22 9.46 1.61
C MET A 123 -0.93 8.50 1.34
N ARG A 124 -1.31 7.65 2.30
CA ARG A 124 -2.49 6.79 2.18
C ARG A 124 -3.77 7.62 2.08
N ARG A 125 -3.93 8.63 2.93
CA ARG A 125 -5.06 9.57 2.86
C ARG A 125 -5.19 10.19 1.48
N ARG A 126 -4.08 10.67 0.89
CA ARG A 126 -4.06 11.22 -0.48
C ARG A 126 -4.40 10.17 -1.54
N ALA A 127 -3.88 8.96 -1.40
CA ALA A 127 -4.18 7.86 -2.31
C ALA A 127 -5.67 7.48 -2.30
N ASP A 128 -6.32 7.53 -1.13
CA ASP A 128 -7.75 7.25 -0.98
C ASP A 128 -8.61 8.35 -1.59
N GLU A 129 -8.19 9.62 -1.46
CA GLU A 129 -8.93 10.78 -1.98
C GLU A 129 -8.74 11.01 -3.48
N LEU A 130 -7.51 10.87 -3.96
CA LEU A 130 -7.10 11.25 -5.32
C LEU A 130 -6.92 10.04 -6.24
N GLY A 131 -6.86 8.83 -5.68
CA GLY A 131 -6.35 7.65 -6.37
C GLY A 131 -4.82 7.69 -6.44
N ILE A 132 -4.17 6.52 -6.33
CA ILE A 132 -2.70 6.36 -6.37
C ILE A 132 -2.07 6.97 -7.65
N ALA A 133 -2.86 7.18 -8.70
CA ALA A 133 -2.45 7.79 -9.97
C ALA A 133 -3.58 8.61 -10.63
N GLU A 134 -4.37 9.38 -9.86
CA GLU A 134 -5.48 10.22 -10.38
C GLU A 134 -6.61 9.43 -11.09
N LYS A 135 -7.18 8.43 -10.42
CA LYS A 135 -8.49 7.88 -10.83
C LYS A 135 -9.38 7.70 -9.60
N PRO A 136 -10.18 8.72 -9.22
CA PRO A 136 -11.18 8.55 -8.19
C PRO A 136 -12.20 7.46 -8.61
N PRO A 137 -12.59 6.53 -7.72
CA PRO A 137 -13.63 5.56 -8.02
C PRO A 137 -14.95 6.29 -8.25
N LYS A 138 -15.55 6.07 -9.40
CA LYS A 138 -16.87 6.61 -9.75
C LYS A 138 -17.90 6.05 -8.77
N ALA A 139 -18.36 6.86 -7.81
CA ALA A 139 -19.51 6.54 -6.99
C ALA A 139 -20.77 6.47 -7.88
N ARG A 140 -21.05 5.31 -8.48
CA ARG A 140 -22.36 5.02 -9.05
C ARG A 140 -23.28 4.59 -7.92
N ASN A 141 -23.73 5.54 -7.09
CA ASN A 141 -25.02 5.36 -6.42
C ASN A 141 -26.09 5.49 -7.50
N ARG A 142 -26.39 4.37 -8.16
CA ARG A 142 -27.60 4.19 -8.95
C ARG A 142 -28.37 3.05 -8.31
N THR A 143 -29.15 3.36 -7.27
CA THR A 143 -30.38 2.61 -7.04
C THR A 143 -31.22 2.81 -8.30
N PRO A 144 -31.57 1.76 -9.06
CA PRO A 144 -32.61 1.88 -10.05
C PRO A 144 -33.90 2.13 -9.28
N ASP A 145 -34.45 3.33 -9.39
CA ASP A 145 -35.82 3.56 -8.97
C ASP A 145 -36.72 2.70 -9.89
N LEU A 146 -37.30 1.66 -9.32
CA LEU A 146 -38.20 0.72 -9.99
C LEU A 146 -39.63 1.27 -10.11
N SER A 147 -39.85 2.58 -9.94
CA SER A 147 -41.18 3.20 -9.94
C SER A 147 -41.55 3.99 -11.21
N MET A 148 -41.21 3.48 -12.40
CA MET A 148 -41.80 3.99 -13.65
C MET A 148 -42.44 2.84 -14.46
N PRO A 149 -43.75 2.90 -14.76
CA PRO A 149 -44.46 1.85 -15.50
C PRO A 149 -44.12 1.87 -17.01
N VAL A 150 -43.89 0.66 -17.56
CA VAL A 150 -43.68 0.37 -19.00
C VAL A 150 -45.04 0.40 -19.74
N PRO A 151 -45.09 0.77 -21.04
CA PRO A 151 -46.21 1.51 -21.64
C PRO A 151 -47.31 0.61 -22.21
N GLN A 152 -48.54 1.14 -22.28
CA GLN A 152 -49.62 0.52 -23.04
C GLN A 152 -49.53 0.91 -24.52
N GLY A 153 -49.33 -0.09 -25.37
CA GLY A 153 -49.39 0.04 -26.82
C GLY A 153 -50.80 0.28 -27.34
N LYS A 154 -50.90 1.16 -28.33
CA LYS A 154 -51.94 1.16 -29.38
C LYS A 154 -51.15 1.14 -30.69
N GLY A 155 -51.29 0.22 -31.64
CA GLY A 155 -52.47 -0.56 -32.03
C GLY A 155 -53.16 0.14 -33.20
N GLY A 156 -52.72 -0.16 -34.44
CA GLY A 156 -53.34 0.22 -35.72
C GLY A 156 -53.24 1.71 -36.08
N ASP A 157 -53.23 2.15 -37.33
CA ASP A 157 -53.45 1.51 -38.62
C ASP A 157 -53.09 2.54 -39.73
N HIS A 158 -53.10 2.09 -40.99
CA HIS A 158 -53.09 2.85 -42.26
C HIS A 158 -51.77 3.00 -43.03
N ASP A 159 -51.48 1.90 -43.74
CA ASP A 159 -51.23 1.88 -45.18
C ASP A 159 -52.31 2.65 -45.98
N GLN A 160 -51.91 3.60 -46.84
CA GLN A 160 -52.25 3.69 -48.28
C GLN A 160 -51.88 5.06 -48.89
N GLY A 161 -51.12 5.00 -50.00
CA GLY A 161 -51.32 5.76 -51.25
C GLY A 161 -51.10 7.28 -51.29
N GLU A 162 -49.99 7.72 -51.90
CA GLU A 162 -49.93 8.29 -53.28
C GLU A 162 -48.46 8.55 -53.69
#